data_AF-A0A6B1DND2-F1
#
_entry.id   AF-A0A6B1DND2-F1
#
_cell.length_a   1.000
_cell.length_b   1.000
_cell.length_c   1.000
_cell.angle_alpha   90.00
_cell.angle_beta   90.00
_cell.angle_gamma   90.00
#
_symmetry.space_group_name_H-M   'P 1'
#
loop_
_entity.id
_entity.type
_entity.pdbx_description
1 polymer ?
#
loop_
_entity_poly.entity_id
_entity_poly.type
_entity_poly.pdbx_seq_one_letter_code
_entity_poly.pdbx_strand_id
1 'polypeptide(L)'
;MTVPALSLRQEVAWSELTERLESAALAGSGQELRAVRVDLLRQLVQPTEQTPAQSLLDYAIAYVAWRLANAPDVTEQEQADLLDDAVGRLEALVNDDPEYAEARALLGSLYGLQIGLDSSKGVVLGVRASDAHDRAEAAAPDNPRAALLQGISAFHKPARFGGGLDRAERLLRRSLDLFSREPPDKPWPNWGRFDAHVWLGQTLARQNDPSGARAEYDTALSLAPDSGWVKFVLLPALNGAGRP
;
A
#
# COMPACT_ATOMS: atom_id res chain seq x y z
N MET A 1 -48.99 10.72 -16.13
CA MET A 1 -47.57 10.84 -16.47
C MET A 1 -46.77 10.66 -15.19
N THR A 2 -46.27 9.45 -14.96
CA THR A 2 -45.40 9.12 -13.83
C THR A 2 -43.97 9.14 -14.34
N VAL A 3 -43.18 10.08 -13.85
CA VAL A 3 -41.72 10.09 -14.05
C VAL A 3 -41.19 8.83 -13.34
N PRO A 4 -40.38 7.97 -13.99
CA PRO A 4 -39.79 6.84 -13.29
C PRO A 4 -38.83 7.41 -12.24
N ALA A 5 -38.99 6.97 -10.99
CA ALA A 5 -37.98 7.21 -9.97
C ALA A 5 -36.65 6.67 -10.53
N LEU A 6 -35.71 7.58 -10.77
CA LEU A 6 -34.31 7.22 -10.96
C LEU A 6 -33.96 6.35 -9.75
N SER A 7 -33.69 5.07 -10.00
CA SER A 7 -33.15 4.17 -9.00
C SER A 7 -31.83 4.78 -8.55
N LEU A 8 -31.86 5.49 -7.41
CA LEU A 8 -30.67 5.92 -6.71
C LEU A 8 -29.91 4.62 -6.44
N ARG A 9 -28.73 4.45 -7.07
CA ARG A 9 -27.81 3.38 -6.70
C ARG A 9 -27.70 3.42 -5.18
N GLN A 10 -27.98 2.30 -4.52
CA GLN A 10 -27.78 2.19 -3.08
C GLN A 10 -26.33 2.56 -2.77
N GLU A 11 -26.17 3.41 -1.74
CA GLU A 11 -24.86 3.81 -1.23
C GLU A 11 -24.11 2.57 -0.75
N VAL A 12 -22.82 2.50 -1.09
CA VAL A 12 -21.97 1.37 -0.70
C VAL A 12 -21.53 1.61 0.74
N ALA A 13 -21.81 0.67 1.64
CA ALA A 13 -21.40 0.78 3.04
C ALA A 13 -19.87 0.82 3.18
N TRP A 14 -19.36 1.50 4.21
CA TRP A 14 -17.91 1.56 4.46
C TRP A 14 -17.26 0.19 4.56
N SER A 15 -17.87 -0.76 5.27
CA SER A 15 -17.36 -2.13 5.38
C SER A 15 -17.25 -2.80 4.01
N GLU A 16 -18.28 -2.70 3.18
CA GLU A 16 -18.29 -3.23 1.82
C GLU A 16 -17.22 -2.57 0.94
N LEU A 17 -17.02 -1.24 1.05
CA LEU A 17 -15.95 -0.55 0.33
C LEU A 17 -14.57 -1.05 0.74
N THR A 18 -14.32 -1.23 2.04
CA THR A 18 -13.01 -1.72 2.50
C THR A 18 -12.77 -3.18 2.13
N GLU A 19 -13.80 -4.02 2.11
CA GLU A 19 -13.70 -5.41 1.62
C GLU A 19 -13.37 -5.45 0.12
N ARG A 20 -14.08 -4.65 -0.70
CA ARG A 20 -13.80 -4.52 -2.14
C ARG A 20 -12.40 -3.99 -2.39
N LEU A 21 -11.98 -2.98 -1.61
CA LEU A 21 -10.63 -2.42 -1.66
C LEU A 21 -9.57 -3.49 -1.42
N GLU A 22 -9.63 -4.21 -0.31
CA GLU A 22 -8.65 -5.24 0.04
C GLU A 22 -8.65 -6.38 -0.98
N SER A 23 -9.83 -6.85 -1.39
CA SER A 23 -9.95 -7.89 -2.41
C SER A 23 -9.31 -7.46 -3.73
N ALA A 24 -9.62 -6.26 -4.22
CA ALA A 24 -9.06 -5.72 -5.46
C ALA A 24 -7.55 -5.51 -5.36
N ALA A 25 -7.09 -5.01 -4.23
CA ALA A 25 -5.69 -4.77 -3.90
C ALA A 25 -4.89 -6.09 -3.98
N LEU A 26 -5.36 -7.15 -3.32
CA LEU A 26 -4.72 -8.48 -3.29
C LEU A 26 -4.75 -9.22 -4.63
N ALA A 27 -5.83 -9.03 -5.40
CA ALA A 27 -5.97 -9.58 -6.74
C ALA A 27 -5.17 -8.81 -7.81
N GLY A 28 -4.74 -7.58 -7.52
CA GLY A 28 -4.13 -6.68 -8.50
C GLY A 28 -5.14 -6.15 -9.54
N SER A 29 -6.41 -5.99 -9.16
CA SER A 29 -7.48 -5.53 -10.05
C SER A 29 -7.48 -4.00 -10.18
N GLY A 30 -6.75 -3.48 -11.17
CA GLY A 30 -6.70 -2.04 -11.47
C GLY A 30 -8.07 -1.45 -11.80
N GLN A 31 -8.95 -2.21 -12.47
CA GLN A 31 -10.32 -1.78 -12.77
C GLN A 31 -11.15 -1.59 -11.49
N GLU A 32 -11.11 -2.56 -10.57
CA GLU A 32 -11.90 -2.50 -9.33
C GLU A 32 -11.34 -1.43 -8.38
N LEU A 33 -10.02 -1.29 -8.28
CA LEU A 33 -9.40 -0.21 -7.50
C LEU A 33 -9.85 1.18 -7.97
N ARG A 34 -9.96 1.42 -9.28
CA ARG A 34 -10.51 2.68 -9.81
C ARG A 34 -11.98 2.86 -9.43
N ALA A 35 -12.78 1.80 -9.51
CA ALA A 35 -14.19 1.84 -9.10
C ALA A 35 -14.34 2.19 -7.62
N VAL A 36 -13.55 1.55 -6.75
CA VAL A 36 -13.49 1.87 -5.31
C VAL A 36 -13.07 3.32 -5.09
N ARG A 37 -12.05 3.82 -5.80
CA ARG A 37 -11.63 5.24 -5.69
C ARG A 37 -12.78 6.20 -6.00
N VAL A 38 -13.56 5.92 -7.05
CA VAL A 38 -14.73 6.73 -7.42
C VAL A 38 -15.79 6.72 -6.31
N ASP A 39 -16.03 5.56 -5.69
CA ASP A 39 -16.99 5.45 -4.60
C ASP A 39 -16.52 6.20 -3.34
N LEU A 40 -15.22 6.12 -2.99
CA LEU A 40 -14.62 6.90 -1.89
C LEU A 40 -14.74 8.40 -2.12
N LEU A 41 -14.40 8.88 -3.33
CA LEU A 41 -14.55 10.29 -3.69
C LEU A 41 -16.01 10.76 -3.64
N ARG A 42 -16.97 9.88 -3.95
CA ARG A 42 -18.39 10.21 -3.84
C ARG A 42 -18.80 10.43 -2.38
N GLN A 43 -18.34 9.59 -1.46
CA GLN A 43 -18.63 9.74 -0.02
C GLN A 43 -18.05 11.04 0.55
N LEU A 44 -16.91 11.51 0.05
CA LEU A 44 -16.37 12.82 0.44
C LEU A 44 -17.27 13.99 0.03
N VAL A 45 -17.86 13.92 -1.17
CA VAL A 45 -18.71 15.00 -1.71
C VAL A 45 -20.14 14.93 -1.18
N GLN A 46 -20.62 13.73 -0.86
CA GLN A 46 -21.99 13.47 -0.41
C GLN A 46 -21.97 12.60 0.85
N PRO A 47 -21.49 13.12 1.99
CA PRO A 47 -21.41 12.35 3.22
C PRO A 47 -22.80 12.08 3.80
N THR A 48 -22.92 10.91 4.41
CA THR A 48 -24.10 10.43 5.14
C THR A 48 -23.75 10.12 6.59
N GLU A 49 -24.73 9.74 7.40
CA GLU A 49 -24.49 9.31 8.79
C GLU A 49 -23.57 8.09 8.90
N GLN A 50 -23.47 7.29 7.84
CA GLN A 50 -22.65 6.07 7.78
C GLN A 50 -21.28 6.31 7.14
N THR A 51 -21.06 7.51 6.62
CA THR A 51 -19.76 7.89 6.04
C THR A 51 -18.73 8.01 7.16
N PRO A 52 -17.56 7.36 7.04
CA PRO A 52 -16.51 7.47 8.05
C PRO A 52 -15.93 8.89 8.07
N ALA A 53 -15.08 9.17 9.07
CA ALA A 53 -14.37 10.44 9.15
C ALA A 53 -13.62 10.72 7.83
N GLN A 54 -13.62 11.99 7.41
CA GLN A 54 -12.91 12.44 6.21
C GLN A 54 -11.45 11.99 6.21
N SER A 55 -10.78 12.00 7.35
CA SER A 55 -9.39 11.55 7.48
C SER A 55 -9.18 10.09 7.10
N LEU A 56 -10.17 9.21 7.36
CA LEU A 56 -10.12 7.81 6.97
C LEU A 56 -10.37 7.63 5.47
N LEU A 57 -11.28 8.43 4.88
CA LEU A 57 -11.52 8.45 3.42
C LEU A 57 -10.29 8.93 2.66
N ASP A 58 -9.69 10.04 3.09
CA ASP A 58 -8.49 10.61 2.47
C ASP A 58 -7.32 9.62 2.52
N TYR A 59 -7.14 8.95 3.65
CA TYR A 59 -6.16 7.88 3.79
C TYR A 59 -6.47 6.67 2.87
N ALA A 60 -7.74 6.26 2.74
CA ALA A 60 -8.14 5.18 1.82
C ALA A 60 -7.93 5.52 0.34
N ILE A 61 -8.21 6.76 -0.06
CA ILE A 61 -7.94 7.23 -1.43
C ILE A 61 -6.44 7.19 -1.73
N ALA A 62 -5.62 7.63 -0.76
CA ALA A 62 -4.17 7.58 -0.90
C ALA A 62 -3.64 6.14 -0.96
N TYR A 63 -4.22 5.23 -0.18
CA TYR A 63 -3.90 3.81 -0.26
C TYR A 63 -4.27 3.21 -1.62
N VAL A 64 -5.43 3.55 -2.19
CA VAL A 64 -5.79 3.13 -3.56
C VAL A 64 -4.76 3.62 -4.57
N ALA A 65 -4.33 4.88 -4.48
CA ALA A 65 -3.29 5.42 -5.37
C ALA A 65 -1.97 4.64 -5.24
N TRP A 66 -1.56 4.30 -4.01
CA TRP A 66 -0.38 3.47 -3.76
C TRP A 66 -0.50 2.06 -4.39
N ARG A 67 -1.68 1.43 -4.33
CA ARG A 67 -1.93 0.14 -4.99
C ARG A 67 -1.93 0.25 -6.52
N LEU A 68 -2.59 1.28 -7.06
CA LEU A 68 -2.66 1.54 -8.51
C LEU A 68 -1.32 1.91 -9.11
N ALA A 69 -0.43 2.55 -8.36
CA ALA A 69 0.87 2.99 -8.87
C ALA A 69 1.75 1.86 -9.42
N ASN A 70 1.48 0.60 -9.07
CA ASN A 70 2.21 -0.57 -9.59
C ASN A 70 1.34 -1.46 -10.50
N ALA A 71 0.13 -1.02 -10.85
CA ALA A 71 -0.77 -1.78 -11.71
C ALA A 71 -0.31 -1.65 -13.18
N PRO A 72 -0.25 -2.76 -13.94
CA PRO A 72 0.31 -2.76 -15.29
C PRO A 72 -0.53 -2.00 -16.32
N ASP A 73 -1.81 -1.75 -16.01
CA ASP A 73 -2.78 -1.06 -16.85
C ASP A 73 -2.94 0.43 -16.47
N VAL A 74 -2.09 0.97 -15.59
CA VAL A 74 -2.05 2.40 -15.25
C VAL A 74 -0.99 3.10 -16.11
N THR A 75 -1.40 4.15 -16.82
CA THR A 75 -0.46 4.97 -17.61
C THR A 75 0.40 5.85 -16.72
N GLU A 76 1.57 6.28 -17.19
CA GLU A 76 2.44 7.22 -16.44
C GLU A 76 1.72 8.53 -16.06
N GLN A 77 0.88 9.08 -16.96
CA GLN A 77 0.11 10.29 -16.66
C GLN A 77 -0.92 10.05 -15.57
N GLU A 78 -1.67 8.94 -15.66
CA GLU A 78 -2.64 8.57 -14.63
C GLU A 78 -1.94 8.31 -13.29
N GLN A 79 -0.78 7.65 -13.31
CA GLN A 79 0.05 7.44 -12.13
C GLN A 79 0.46 8.78 -11.50
N ALA A 80 0.92 9.74 -12.29
CA ALA A 80 1.28 11.08 -11.82
C ALA A 80 0.11 11.75 -11.10
N ASP A 81 -1.06 11.78 -11.75
CA ASP A 81 -2.26 12.45 -11.22
C ASP A 81 -2.76 11.78 -9.91
N LEU A 82 -2.71 10.45 -9.85
CA LEU A 82 -3.07 9.69 -8.65
C LEU A 82 -2.11 9.96 -7.49
N LEU A 83 -0.80 10.01 -7.77
CA LEU A 83 0.22 10.27 -6.75
C LEU A 83 0.15 11.70 -6.23
N ASP A 84 -0.07 12.68 -7.10
CA ASP A 84 -0.16 14.09 -6.71
C ASP A 84 -1.40 14.36 -5.82
N ASP A 85 -2.57 13.80 -6.18
CA ASP A 85 -3.78 13.87 -5.34
C ASP A 85 -3.56 13.19 -3.98
N ALA A 86 -2.98 11.98 -3.98
CA ALA A 86 -2.73 11.23 -2.76
C ALA A 86 -1.72 11.90 -1.82
N VAL A 87 -0.63 12.47 -2.36
CA VAL A 87 0.35 13.22 -1.58
C VAL A 87 -0.29 14.45 -0.96
N GLY A 88 -1.05 15.24 -1.73
CA GLY A 88 -1.73 16.42 -1.19
C GLY A 88 -2.68 16.10 -0.03
N ARG A 89 -3.44 15.00 -0.14
CA ARG A 89 -4.32 14.51 0.93
C ARG A 89 -3.52 14.11 2.18
N LEU A 90 -2.50 13.28 2.03
CA LEU A 90 -1.73 12.81 3.18
C LEU A 90 -0.87 13.91 3.82
N GLU A 91 -0.36 14.88 3.05
CA GLU A 91 0.29 16.07 3.59
C GLU A 91 -0.68 16.87 4.47
N ALA A 92 -1.93 17.08 4.02
CA ALA A 92 -2.95 17.73 4.83
C ALA A 92 -3.26 16.95 6.12
N LEU A 93 -3.47 15.63 6.01
CA LEU A 93 -3.74 14.78 7.18
C LEU A 93 -2.61 14.80 8.20
N VAL A 94 -1.36 14.73 7.76
CA VAL A 94 -0.19 14.69 8.64
C VAL A 94 0.10 16.07 9.26
N ASN A 95 -0.32 17.15 8.60
CA ASN A 95 -0.26 18.50 9.18
C ASN A 95 -1.32 18.70 10.26
N ASP A 96 -2.54 18.17 10.06
CA ASP A 96 -3.64 18.27 11.02
C ASP A 96 -3.45 17.33 12.22
N ASP A 97 -2.97 16.11 11.99
CA ASP A 97 -2.61 15.13 13.01
C ASP A 97 -1.17 14.62 12.83
N PRO A 98 -0.20 15.29 13.47
CA PRO A 98 1.18 14.84 13.46
C PRO A 98 1.42 13.49 14.15
N GLU A 99 0.46 12.89 14.84
CA GLU A 99 0.62 11.57 15.44
C GLU A 99 0.00 10.45 14.57
N TYR A 100 -0.58 10.79 13.41
CA TYR A 100 -1.12 9.82 12.45
C TYR A 100 0.01 9.08 11.70
N ALA A 101 0.72 8.21 12.43
CA ALA A 101 1.89 7.50 11.98
C ALA A 101 1.67 6.69 10.69
N GLU A 102 0.51 6.05 10.55
CA GLU A 102 0.22 5.21 9.40
C GLU A 102 0.03 6.03 8.11
N ALA A 103 -0.67 7.17 8.19
CA ALA A 103 -0.77 8.13 7.09
C ALA A 103 0.60 8.70 6.71
N ARG A 104 1.42 9.03 7.72
CA ARG A 104 2.77 9.52 7.49
C ARG A 104 3.68 8.47 6.81
N ALA A 105 3.60 7.22 7.22
CA ALA A 105 4.36 6.14 6.58
C ALA A 105 3.96 5.98 5.11
N LEU A 106 2.66 6.02 4.82
CA LEU A 106 2.15 5.93 3.45
C LEU A 106 2.61 7.12 2.60
N LEU A 107 2.60 8.33 3.17
CA LEU A 107 3.14 9.54 2.52
C LEU A 107 4.62 9.36 2.13
N GLY A 108 5.44 8.81 3.02
CA GLY A 108 6.85 8.49 2.70
C GLY A 108 7.00 7.54 1.52
N SER A 109 6.08 6.58 1.39
CA SER A 109 6.05 5.65 0.25
C SER A 109 5.56 6.30 -1.04
N LEU A 110 4.58 7.20 -0.99
CA LEU A 110 4.11 7.96 -2.16
C LEU A 110 5.21 8.88 -2.72
N TYR A 111 6.00 9.54 -1.86
CA TYR A 111 7.18 10.27 -2.31
C TYR A 111 8.18 9.35 -3.03
N GLY A 112 8.40 8.14 -2.52
CA GLY A 112 9.23 7.14 -3.18
C GLY A 112 8.71 6.75 -4.58
N LEU A 113 7.40 6.61 -4.74
CA LEU A 113 6.78 6.34 -6.05
C LEU A 113 6.92 7.52 -7.01
N GLN A 114 6.77 8.76 -6.53
CA GLN A 114 7.01 9.96 -7.36
C GLN A 114 8.47 10.06 -7.84
N ILE A 115 9.44 9.61 -7.04
CA ILE A 115 10.86 9.50 -7.46
C ILE A 115 11.03 8.42 -8.54
N GLY A 116 10.30 7.31 -8.42
CA GLY A 116 10.29 6.25 -9.42
C GLY A 116 9.79 6.74 -10.78
N LEU A 117 8.76 7.59 -10.78
CA LEU A 117 8.21 8.21 -11.99
C LEU A 117 9.12 9.33 -12.54
N ASP A 118 9.68 10.17 -11.66
CA ASP A 118 10.58 11.26 -12.03
C ASP A 118 11.81 11.30 -11.11
N SER A 119 12.90 10.70 -11.59
CA SER A 119 14.16 10.61 -10.85
C SER A 119 14.79 11.97 -10.51
N SER A 120 14.43 13.05 -11.22
CA SER A 120 14.95 14.40 -10.93
C SER A 120 14.48 14.90 -9.55
N LYS A 121 13.36 14.38 -9.04
CA LYS A 121 12.81 14.68 -7.71
C LYS A 121 13.57 13.98 -6.57
N GLY A 122 14.50 13.08 -6.89
CA GLY A 122 15.15 12.17 -5.94
C GLY A 122 15.83 12.82 -4.73
N VAL A 123 16.47 13.98 -4.90
CA VAL A 123 17.16 14.67 -3.80
C VAL A 123 16.16 15.20 -2.77
N VAL A 124 15.15 15.96 -3.23
CA VAL A 124 14.19 16.61 -2.34
C VAL A 124 13.21 15.60 -1.75
N LEU A 125 12.59 14.78 -2.61
CA LEU A 125 11.60 13.80 -2.16
C LEU A 125 12.26 12.64 -1.39
N GLY A 126 13.52 12.31 -1.64
CA GLY A 126 14.23 11.27 -0.89
C GLY A 126 14.45 11.66 0.59
N VAL A 127 14.73 12.94 0.86
CA VAL A 127 14.82 13.47 2.22
C VAL A 127 13.44 13.45 2.89
N ARG A 128 12.40 13.94 2.20
CA ARG A 128 11.02 13.94 2.72
C ARG A 128 10.50 12.53 2.99
N ALA A 129 10.78 11.57 2.10
CA ALA A 129 10.43 10.18 2.29
C ALA A 129 11.09 9.58 3.53
N SER A 130 12.37 9.91 3.77
CA SER A 130 13.09 9.41 4.94
C SER A 130 12.56 10.03 6.24
N ASP A 131 12.36 11.35 6.28
CA ASP A 131 11.78 12.05 7.44
C ASP A 131 10.36 11.55 7.77
N ALA A 132 9.52 11.35 6.76
CA ALA A 132 8.17 10.82 6.95
C ALA A 132 8.20 9.42 7.60
N HIS A 133 9.04 8.52 7.07
CA HIS A 133 9.21 7.18 7.61
C HIS A 133 9.78 7.18 9.04
N ASP A 134 10.82 7.98 9.32
CA ASP A 134 11.46 8.04 10.63
C ASP A 134 10.49 8.59 11.70
N ARG A 135 9.70 9.61 11.36
CA ARG A 135 8.67 10.17 12.26
C ARG A 135 7.48 9.23 12.44
N ALA A 136 7.10 8.46 11.42
CA ALA A 136 6.05 7.46 11.56
C ALA A 136 6.47 6.36 12.55
N GLU A 137 7.71 5.88 12.47
CA GLU A 137 8.27 4.92 13.43
C GLU A 137 8.38 5.50 14.84
N ALA A 138 8.79 6.75 14.98
CA ALA A 138 8.87 7.40 16.29
C ALA A 138 7.49 7.57 16.95
N ALA A 139 6.45 7.95 16.18
CA ALA A 139 5.10 8.18 16.70
C ALA A 139 4.37 6.87 17.04
N ALA A 140 4.53 5.83 16.21
CA ALA A 140 3.92 4.53 16.46
C ALA A 140 4.91 3.40 16.16
N PRO A 141 5.86 3.12 17.08
CA PRO A 141 6.86 2.08 16.87
C PRO A 141 6.19 0.71 16.63
N ASP A 142 5.04 0.48 17.24
CA ASP A 142 4.36 -0.81 17.21
C ASP A 142 3.42 -0.97 16.01
N ASN A 143 3.37 0.01 15.10
CA ASN A 143 2.51 -0.05 13.91
C ASN A 143 3.12 -0.99 12.85
N PRO A 144 2.44 -2.11 12.50
CA PRO A 144 2.99 -3.09 11.56
C PRO A 144 3.10 -2.55 10.12
N ARG A 145 2.20 -1.64 9.70
CA ARG A 145 2.20 -1.04 8.36
C ARG A 145 3.28 0.03 8.21
N ALA A 146 3.59 0.77 9.28
CA ALA A 146 4.73 1.68 9.28
C ALA A 146 6.03 0.89 9.04
N ALA A 147 6.25 -0.21 9.79
CA ALA A 147 7.40 -1.09 9.60
C ALA A 147 7.44 -1.73 8.19
N LEU A 148 6.28 -2.13 7.66
CA LEU A 148 6.14 -2.67 6.30
C LEU A 148 6.62 -1.67 5.25
N LEU A 149 6.07 -0.46 5.26
CA LEU A 149 6.35 0.58 4.27
C LEU A 149 7.82 1.04 4.35
N GLN A 150 8.38 1.12 5.55
CA GLN A 150 9.82 1.34 5.74
C GLN A 150 10.67 0.20 5.14
N GLY A 151 10.24 -1.05 5.31
CA GLY A 151 10.90 -2.23 4.72
C GLY A 151 10.89 -2.20 3.20
N ILE A 152 9.75 -1.87 2.59
CA ILE A 152 9.61 -1.69 1.14
C ILE A 152 10.50 -0.55 0.65
N SER A 153 10.52 0.58 1.36
CA SER A 153 11.39 1.71 1.04
C SER A 153 12.87 1.31 1.09
N ALA A 154 13.29 0.58 2.13
CA ALA A 154 14.66 0.08 2.26
C ALA A 154 15.05 -0.89 1.13
N PHE A 155 14.12 -1.72 0.66
CA PHE A 155 14.35 -2.65 -0.45
C PHE A 155 14.68 -1.94 -1.77
N HIS A 156 14.05 -0.79 -2.05
CA HIS A 156 14.34 0.03 -3.25
C HIS A 156 15.52 0.99 -3.07
N LYS A 157 15.77 1.45 -1.84
CA LYS A 157 16.77 2.47 -1.55
C LYS A 157 18.19 1.87 -1.52
N PRO A 158 19.20 2.48 -2.17
CA PRO A 158 20.58 2.01 -2.07
C PRO A 158 21.13 2.04 -0.63
N ALA A 159 22.01 1.09 -0.29
CA ALA A 159 22.60 0.96 1.04
C ALA A 159 23.35 2.23 1.50
N ARG A 160 24.07 2.91 0.60
CA ARG A 160 24.77 4.17 0.91
C ARG A 160 23.86 5.32 1.35
N PHE A 161 22.57 5.21 1.07
CA PHE A 161 21.55 6.17 1.50
C PHE A 161 20.71 5.63 2.67
N GLY A 162 21.11 4.51 3.28
CA GLY A 162 20.41 3.92 4.43
C GLY A 162 19.31 2.92 4.08
N GLY A 163 19.24 2.44 2.82
CA GLY A 163 18.41 1.30 2.45
C GLY A 163 19.20 -0.02 2.45
N GLY A 164 18.89 -0.90 1.49
CA GLY A 164 19.55 -2.18 1.28
C GLY A 164 18.75 -3.38 1.78
N LEU A 165 19.06 -4.55 1.21
CA LEU A 165 18.31 -5.79 1.44
C LEU A 165 18.35 -6.24 2.90
N ASP A 166 19.50 -6.15 3.59
CA ASP A 166 19.60 -6.53 5.01
C ASP A 166 18.71 -5.66 5.91
N ARG A 167 18.59 -4.36 5.59
CA ARG A 167 17.68 -3.47 6.33
C ARG A 167 16.23 -3.80 6.00
N ALA A 168 15.91 -4.02 4.72
CA ALA A 168 14.58 -4.41 4.28
C ALA A 168 14.12 -5.69 4.99
N GLU A 169 14.95 -6.73 5.02
CA GLU A 169 14.64 -8.01 5.68
C GLU A 169 14.32 -7.80 7.16
N ARG A 170 15.17 -7.07 7.89
CA ARG A 170 14.93 -6.80 9.32
C ARG A 170 13.61 -6.07 9.55
N LEU A 171 13.30 -5.05 8.76
CA LEU A 171 12.07 -4.27 8.88
C LEU A 171 10.82 -5.10 8.51
N LEU A 172 10.91 -5.92 7.47
CA LEU A 172 9.81 -6.77 7.02
C LEU A 172 9.53 -7.91 8.01
N ARG A 173 10.56 -8.53 8.57
CA ARG A 173 10.40 -9.51 9.68
C ARG A 173 9.80 -8.85 10.92
N ARG A 174 10.23 -7.62 11.26
CA ARG A 174 9.61 -6.84 12.33
C ARG A 174 8.13 -6.56 12.04
N SER A 175 7.79 -6.19 10.80
CA SER A 175 6.40 -5.98 10.39
C SER A 175 5.55 -7.24 10.58
N LEU A 176 6.06 -8.42 10.20
CA LEU A 176 5.37 -9.70 10.43
C LEU A 176 5.16 -10.00 11.93
N ASP A 177 6.17 -9.77 12.77
CA ASP A 177 6.04 -9.90 14.23
C ASP A 177 4.97 -8.95 14.79
N LEU A 178 4.95 -7.69 14.36
CA LEU A 178 3.92 -6.72 14.76
C LEU A 178 2.52 -7.13 14.26
N PHE A 179 2.40 -7.60 13.02
CA PHE A 179 1.13 -8.11 12.49
C PHE A 179 0.62 -9.31 13.31
N SER A 180 1.49 -10.20 13.78
CA SER A 180 1.08 -11.35 14.61
C SER A 180 0.38 -10.93 15.92
N ARG A 181 0.62 -9.70 16.38
CA ARG A 181 0.04 -9.12 17.60
C ARG A 181 -1.15 -8.20 17.32
N GLU A 182 -1.33 -7.77 16.08
CA GLU A 182 -2.47 -6.95 15.70
C GLU A 182 -3.74 -7.80 15.67
N PRO A 183 -4.84 -7.36 16.32
CA PRO A 183 -6.10 -8.10 16.36
C PRO A 183 -6.62 -8.45 14.96
N PRO A 184 -7.12 -9.69 14.76
CA PRO A 184 -7.64 -10.12 13.46
C PRO A 184 -8.93 -9.40 13.05
N ASP A 185 -9.70 -8.90 14.01
CA ASP A 185 -10.97 -8.19 13.85
C ASP A 185 -10.82 -6.65 13.92
N LYS A 186 -9.58 -6.15 13.87
CA LYS A 186 -9.32 -4.71 13.85
C LYS A 186 -10.07 -4.06 12.67
N PRO A 187 -10.80 -2.94 12.89
CA PRO A 187 -11.36 -2.14 11.81
C PRO A 187 -10.29 -1.70 10.83
N TRP A 188 -10.70 -1.45 9.58
CA TRP A 188 -9.79 -0.92 8.57
C TRP A 188 -9.17 0.42 9.06
N PRO A 189 -7.86 0.65 8.91
CA PRO A 189 -6.90 -0.13 8.14
C PRO A 189 -6.40 -1.41 8.83
N ASN A 190 -6.62 -2.53 8.15
CA ASN A 190 -6.25 -3.89 8.55
C ASN A 190 -5.43 -4.62 7.47
N TRP A 191 -4.98 -3.89 6.44
CA TRP A 191 -4.18 -4.39 5.32
C TRP A 191 -2.72 -4.67 5.68
N GLY A 192 -1.98 -5.29 4.76
CA GLY A 192 -0.50 -5.34 4.79
C GLY A 192 0.12 -6.69 5.19
N ARG A 193 -0.65 -7.62 5.77
CA ARG A 193 -0.13 -8.96 6.13
C ARG A 193 0.39 -9.72 4.91
N PHE A 194 -0.40 -9.73 3.84
CA PHE A 194 0.00 -10.28 2.55
C PHE A 194 1.25 -9.59 2.00
N ASP A 195 1.25 -8.25 2.00
CA ASP A 195 2.33 -7.45 1.44
C ASP A 195 3.65 -7.70 2.18
N ALA A 196 3.63 -7.86 3.50
CA ALA A 196 4.81 -8.15 4.30
C ALA A 196 5.49 -9.48 3.88
N HIS A 197 4.71 -10.53 3.67
CA HIS A 197 5.23 -11.80 3.16
C HIS A 197 5.76 -11.65 1.73
N VAL A 198 5.02 -10.97 0.85
CA VAL A 198 5.47 -10.78 -0.55
C VAL A 198 6.78 -10.01 -0.62
N TRP A 199 6.92 -8.92 0.12
CA TRP A 199 8.13 -8.11 0.09
C TRP A 199 9.30 -8.79 0.82
N LEU A 200 9.05 -9.58 1.86
CA LEU A 200 10.09 -10.40 2.49
C LEU A 200 10.57 -11.47 1.51
N GLY A 201 9.66 -12.14 0.80
CA GLY A 201 10.01 -13.10 -0.23
C GLY A 201 10.84 -12.49 -1.36
N GLN A 202 10.48 -11.29 -1.83
CA GLN A 202 11.29 -10.57 -2.82
C GLN A 202 12.68 -10.20 -2.29
N THR A 203 12.78 -9.81 -1.02
CA THR A 203 14.05 -9.49 -0.36
C THR A 203 14.96 -10.71 -0.31
N LEU A 204 14.44 -11.85 0.17
CA LEU A 204 15.15 -13.13 0.24
C LEU A 204 15.58 -13.62 -1.15
N ALA A 205 14.71 -13.50 -2.16
CA ALA A 205 15.04 -13.86 -3.53
C ALA A 205 16.24 -13.04 -4.05
N ARG A 206 16.28 -11.73 -3.79
CA ARG A 206 17.42 -10.87 -4.16
C ARG A 206 18.68 -11.12 -3.33
N GLN A 207 18.54 -11.72 -2.15
CA GLN A 207 19.66 -12.21 -1.33
C GLN A 207 20.13 -13.62 -1.72
N ASN A 208 19.67 -14.17 -2.85
CA ASN A 208 19.95 -15.54 -3.30
C ASN A 208 19.44 -16.64 -2.35
N ASP A 209 18.34 -16.40 -1.63
CA ASP A 209 17.59 -17.43 -0.90
C ASP A 209 16.23 -17.71 -1.57
N PRO A 210 16.20 -18.49 -2.67
CA PRO A 210 14.95 -18.84 -3.34
C PRO A 210 14.06 -19.77 -2.49
N SER A 211 14.64 -20.47 -1.51
CA SER A 211 13.89 -21.37 -0.62
C SER A 211 13.06 -20.61 0.40
N GLY A 212 13.67 -19.63 1.07
CA GLY A 212 12.99 -18.69 1.95
C GLY A 212 11.99 -17.85 1.16
N ALA A 213 12.36 -17.35 -0.02
CA ALA A 213 11.43 -16.61 -0.87
C ALA A 213 10.16 -17.39 -1.21
N ARG A 214 10.30 -18.68 -1.57
CA ARG A 214 9.16 -19.57 -1.84
C ARG A 214 8.27 -19.74 -0.62
N ALA A 215 8.84 -19.97 0.57
CA ALA A 215 8.07 -20.14 1.79
C ALA A 215 7.20 -18.90 2.12
N GLU A 216 7.75 -17.71 1.93
CA GLU A 216 7.01 -16.46 2.12
C GLU A 216 5.89 -16.28 1.08
N TYR A 217 6.16 -16.61 -0.18
CA TYR A 217 5.14 -16.57 -1.24
C TYR A 217 4.01 -17.59 -1.03
N ASP A 218 4.32 -18.79 -0.55
CA ASP A 218 3.31 -19.81 -0.23
C ASP A 218 2.43 -19.35 0.96
N THR A 219 3.03 -18.66 1.94
CA THR A 219 2.28 -18.03 3.04
C THR A 219 1.39 -16.89 2.53
N ALA A 220 1.91 -16.04 1.64
CA ALA A 220 1.13 -14.98 1.00
C ALA A 220 -0.08 -15.55 0.22
N LEU A 221 0.08 -16.67 -0.50
CA LEU A 221 -1.02 -17.35 -1.20
C LEU A 221 -2.04 -17.99 -0.25
N SER A 222 -1.63 -18.35 0.96
CA SER A 222 -2.58 -18.83 1.98
C SER A 222 -3.50 -17.69 2.47
N LEU A 223 -3.02 -16.44 2.44
CA LEU A 223 -3.79 -15.24 2.77
C LEU A 223 -4.64 -14.73 1.60
N ALA A 224 -4.07 -14.76 0.39
CA ALA A 224 -4.73 -14.31 -0.83
C ALA A 224 -4.58 -15.37 -1.93
N PRO A 225 -5.42 -16.41 -1.94
CA PRO A 225 -5.31 -17.50 -2.89
C PRO A 225 -5.39 -17.04 -4.34
N ASP A 226 -6.03 -15.91 -4.65
CA ASP A 226 -6.23 -15.45 -6.02
C ASP A 226 -5.18 -14.44 -6.51
N SER A 227 -4.09 -14.22 -5.76
CA SER A 227 -3.06 -13.27 -6.17
C SER A 227 -2.34 -13.72 -7.44
N GLY A 228 -2.69 -13.08 -8.57
CA GLY A 228 -2.07 -13.34 -9.86
C GLY A 228 -0.58 -13.00 -9.91
N TRP A 229 -0.17 -11.94 -9.19
CA TRP A 229 1.23 -11.54 -9.11
C TRP A 229 2.10 -12.64 -8.47
N VAL A 230 1.66 -13.22 -7.35
CA VAL A 230 2.43 -14.28 -6.69
C VAL A 230 2.44 -15.56 -7.53
N LYS A 231 1.28 -16.00 -8.03
CA LYS A 231 1.14 -17.23 -8.82
C LYS A 231 1.89 -17.21 -10.15
N PHE A 232 1.76 -16.12 -10.90
CA PHE A 232 2.16 -16.08 -12.30
C PHE A 232 3.42 -15.26 -12.57
N VAL A 233 3.91 -14.50 -11.58
CA VAL A 233 5.13 -13.69 -11.72
C VAL A 233 6.20 -14.10 -10.72
N LEU A 234 5.92 -14.00 -9.42
CA LEU A 234 6.95 -14.16 -8.38
C LEU A 234 7.42 -15.62 -8.22
N LEU A 235 6.51 -16.57 -8.10
CA LEU A 235 6.87 -18.00 -7.98
C LEU A 235 7.58 -18.55 -9.23
N PRO A 236 7.13 -18.24 -10.47
CA PRO A 236 7.85 -18.63 -11.67
C PRO A 236 9.25 -18.01 -11.77
N ALA A 237 9.43 -16.75 -11.35
CA ALA A 237 10.73 -16.07 -11.39
C ALA A 237 11.80 -16.77 -10.55
N LEU A 238 11.43 -17.40 -9.42
CA LEU A 238 12.37 -18.18 -8.60
C LEU A 238 12.97 -19.38 -9.35
N ASN A 239 12.22 -19.96 -10.28
CA ASN A 239 12.66 -21.11 -11.08
C ASN A 239 13.45 -20.69 -12.33
N GLY A 240 13.23 -19.45 -12.81
CA GLY A 240 13.93 -18.88 -13.97
C GLY A 240 15.34 -18.36 -13.64
N ALA A 241 15.60 -17.97 -12.40
CA ALA A 241 16.88 -17.43 -11.93
C ALA A 241 18.04 -18.46 -11.91
N GLY A 242 17.77 -19.73 -12.24
CA GLY A 242 18.74 -20.83 -12.23
C GLY A 242 19.00 -21.50 -13.59
N ARG A 243 18.59 -20.91 -14.73
CA ARG A 243 19.04 -21.41 -16.03
C ARG A 243 20.39 -20.78 -16.39
N PRO A 244 21.48 -21.57 -16.52
CA PRO A 244 22.76 -21.06 -17.00
C PRO A 244 22.68 -20.52 -18.43
#